data_AF-A0A3D1X5X8-F1
#
_entry.id   AF-A0A3D1X5X8-F1
#
_cell.length_a   1.000
_cell.length_b   1.000
_cell.length_c   1.000
_cell.angle_alpha   90.00
_cell.angle_beta   90.00
_cell.angle_gamma   90.00
#
_symmetry.space_group_name_H-M   'P 1'
#
loop_
_entity.id
_entity.type
_entity.pdbx_description
1 polymer ?
#
loop_
_entity_poly.entity_id
_entity_poly.type
_entity_poly.pdbx_seq_one_letter_code
_entity_poly.pdbx_strand_id
1 'polypeptide(L)'
;MPSNTENETGRHAAILMTIHSLDGEFNFLGAKVKLTLNGLYRDNWLEELVVPGRWSCTFTLPETDSGRLCTVNEPIEIEGKNAVLTTLYVSPLSLTCEIKQGTDDLKETVEPIHSDDGKESIAPEVTLQNGETVGAADWLFLITNYADKRGRYCFRMDEILDPETVSSVAVFGETFSVES
;
A
#
# COMPACT_ATOMS: atom_id res chain seq x y z
N MET A 1 -10.82 32.19 -42.16
CA MET A 1 -10.90 31.05 -41.23
C MET A 1 -9.72 31.13 -40.31
N PRO A 2 -9.86 31.19 -38.97
CA PRO A 2 -8.71 31.12 -38.11
C PRO A 2 -8.26 29.66 -38.02
N SER A 3 -6.97 29.41 -38.24
CA SER A 3 -6.33 28.13 -37.97
C SER A 3 -6.15 27.99 -36.46
N ASN A 4 -6.91 27.10 -35.83
CA ASN A 4 -6.61 26.63 -34.48
C ASN A 4 -5.38 25.72 -34.55
N THR A 5 -4.19 26.31 -34.48
CA THR A 5 -3.03 25.61 -33.94
C THR A 5 -3.14 25.67 -32.42
N GLU A 6 -4.02 24.86 -31.84
CA GLU A 6 -3.88 24.50 -30.43
C GLU A 6 -2.56 23.74 -30.29
N ASN A 7 -1.68 24.22 -29.41
CA ASN A 7 -0.46 23.52 -29.04
C ASN A 7 -0.81 22.11 -28.53
N GLU A 8 -0.56 21.08 -29.35
CA GLU A 8 -0.77 19.67 -28.99
C GLU A 8 0.19 19.15 -27.89
N THR A 9 1.08 19.99 -27.38
CA THR A 9 2.14 19.65 -26.41
C THR A 9 1.66 19.49 -24.95
N GLY A 10 0.34 19.50 -24.69
CA GLY A 10 -0.21 19.60 -23.35
C GLY A 10 -0.88 18.35 -22.76
N ARG A 11 -1.07 17.26 -23.54
CA ARG A 11 -1.87 16.11 -23.08
C ARG A 11 -0.97 14.99 -22.58
N HIS A 12 -0.67 15.02 -21.28
CA HIS A 12 0.03 13.95 -20.58
C HIS A 12 -0.91 13.26 -19.61
N ALA A 13 -0.81 11.93 -19.54
CA ALA A 13 -1.46 11.12 -18.51
C ALA A 13 -0.35 10.39 -17.73
N ALA A 14 -0.38 10.51 -16.40
CA ALA A 14 0.47 9.74 -15.51
C ALA A 14 -0.39 8.67 -14.81
N ILE A 15 0.15 7.47 -14.71
CA ILE A 15 -0.52 6.33 -14.07
C ILE A 15 0.43 5.77 -13.02
N LEU A 16 -0.05 5.69 -11.78
CA LEU A 16 0.59 4.93 -10.72
C LEU A 16 -0.05 3.54 -10.66
N MET A 17 0.77 2.49 -10.67
CA MET A 17 0.32 1.10 -10.63
C MET A 17 1.01 0.37 -9.49
N THR A 18 0.26 -0.47 -8.78
CA THR A 18 0.80 -1.40 -7.78
C THR A 18 0.64 -2.81 -8.31
N ILE A 19 1.71 -3.60 -8.26
CA ILE A 19 1.73 -4.99 -8.74
C ILE A 19 1.86 -5.91 -7.53
N HIS A 20 0.95 -6.86 -7.40
CA HIS A 20 0.97 -7.88 -6.35
C HIS A 20 1.05 -9.26 -6.97
N SER A 21 1.83 -10.16 -6.35
CA SER A 21 1.77 -11.60 -6.65
C SER A 21 0.66 -12.23 -5.81
N LEU A 22 -0.36 -12.78 -6.46
CA LEU A 22 -1.54 -13.36 -5.78
C LEU A 22 -1.17 -14.54 -4.88
N ASP A 23 -0.25 -15.40 -5.32
CA ASP A 23 0.18 -16.59 -4.56
C ASP A 23 1.47 -16.33 -3.76
N GLY A 24 2.00 -15.10 -3.78
CA GLY A 24 3.22 -14.72 -3.06
C GLY A 24 4.52 -15.40 -3.53
N GLU A 25 4.47 -16.35 -4.47
CA GLU A 25 5.63 -17.13 -4.89
C GLU A 25 6.64 -16.35 -5.76
N PHE A 26 6.20 -15.28 -6.43
CA PHE A 26 7.07 -14.53 -7.33
C PHE A 26 7.85 -13.43 -6.59
N ASN A 27 9.17 -13.51 -6.64
CA ASN A 27 10.06 -12.45 -6.19
C ASN A 27 10.27 -11.42 -7.31
N PHE A 28 9.90 -10.17 -7.04
CA PHE A 28 10.03 -9.07 -7.98
C PHE A 28 11.43 -8.42 -7.99
N LEU A 29 12.30 -8.69 -7.01
CA LEU A 29 13.65 -8.11 -6.97
C LEU A 29 14.49 -8.56 -8.17
N GLY A 30 15.10 -7.61 -8.87
CA GLY A 30 15.89 -7.84 -10.09
C GLY A 30 15.06 -8.33 -11.29
N ALA A 31 13.74 -8.48 -11.15
CA ALA A 31 12.91 -9.07 -12.18
C ALA A 31 12.81 -8.14 -13.40
N LYS A 32 12.97 -8.73 -14.59
CA LYS A 32 12.71 -8.04 -15.85
C LYS A 32 11.23 -8.14 -16.19
N VAL A 33 10.52 -7.03 -16.09
CA VAL A 33 9.08 -6.95 -16.29
C VAL A 33 8.78 -6.28 -17.62
N LYS A 34 7.86 -6.86 -18.40
CA LYS A 34 7.29 -6.24 -19.60
C LYS A 34 5.84 -5.87 -19.34
N LEU A 35 5.55 -4.58 -19.30
CA LEU A 35 4.19 -4.08 -19.19
C LEU A 35 3.66 -3.76 -20.59
N THR A 36 2.44 -4.21 -20.89
CA THR A 36 1.78 -3.95 -22.18
C THR A 36 0.41 -3.34 -21.94
N LEU A 37 0.20 -2.11 -22.39
CA LEU A 37 -1.09 -1.43 -22.39
C LEU A 37 -1.74 -1.59 -23.77
N ASN A 38 -2.94 -2.14 -23.82
CA ASN A 38 -3.70 -2.37 -25.05
C ASN A 38 -4.83 -1.33 -25.21
N GLY A 39 -4.49 -0.05 -25.09
CA GLY A 39 -5.44 1.05 -25.13
C GLY A 39 -5.76 1.61 -23.75
N LEU A 40 -6.32 2.82 -23.73
CA LEU A 40 -6.92 3.45 -22.56
C LEU A 40 -8.44 3.43 -22.73
N TYR A 41 -9.16 2.90 -21.75
CA TYR A 41 -10.61 2.77 -21.76
C TYR A 41 -11.22 3.74 -20.75
N ARG A 42 -12.47 4.16 -20.98
CA ARG A 42 -13.17 5.13 -20.10
C ARG A 42 -13.37 4.56 -18.70
N ASP A 43 -13.73 3.29 -18.66
CA ASP A 43 -13.95 2.52 -17.44
C ASP A 43 -13.78 1.03 -17.74
N ASN A 44 -13.79 0.22 -16.68
CA ASN A 44 -13.60 -1.23 -16.76
C ASN A 44 -14.90 -2.00 -17.06
N TRP A 45 -16.07 -1.35 -17.14
CA TRP A 45 -17.37 -2.01 -17.29
C TRP A 45 -17.91 -1.95 -18.71
N LEU A 46 -17.89 -0.77 -19.31
CA LEU A 46 -18.43 -0.48 -20.64
C LEU A 46 -17.37 -0.63 -21.73
N GLU A 47 -16.09 -0.74 -21.35
CA GLU A 47 -14.96 -0.95 -22.26
C GLU A 47 -14.94 0.05 -23.45
N GLU A 48 -15.41 1.28 -23.22
CA GLU A 48 -15.35 2.33 -24.25
C GLU A 48 -13.90 2.76 -24.46
N LEU A 49 -13.32 2.42 -25.61
CA LEU A 49 -11.94 2.77 -25.95
C LEU A 49 -11.79 4.28 -26.15
N VAL A 50 -10.99 4.92 -25.30
CA VAL A 50 -10.70 6.36 -25.33
C VAL A 50 -9.44 6.64 -26.14
N VAL A 51 -8.38 5.86 -25.94
CA VAL A 51 -7.12 6.00 -26.69
C VAL A 51 -6.70 4.64 -27.25
N PRO A 52 -6.74 4.42 -28.57
CA PRO A 52 -6.27 3.18 -29.17
C PRO A 52 -4.75 3.10 -29.12
N GLY A 53 -4.23 1.90 -28.89
CA GLY A 53 -2.80 1.64 -29.07
C GLY A 53 -2.34 0.36 -28.40
N ARG A 54 -1.09 -0.01 -28.70
CA ARG A 54 -0.38 -1.11 -28.07
C ARG A 54 0.99 -0.63 -27.68
N TRP A 55 1.12 -0.19 -26.44
CA TRP A 55 2.38 0.31 -25.91
C TRP A 55 2.96 -0.74 -24.99
N SER A 56 4.24 -1.02 -25.19
CA SER A 56 4.99 -1.88 -24.28
C SER A 56 6.21 -1.16 -23.79
N CYS A 57 6.46 -1.26 -22.49
CA CYS A 57 7.74 -0.93 -21.91
C CYS A 57 8.31 -2.19 -21.24
N THR A 58 9.63 -2.27 -21.21
CA THR A 58 10.34 -3.30 -20.46
C THR A 58 11.32 -2.61 -19.56
N PHE A 59 11.30 -2.97 -18.30
CA PHE A 59 12.16 -2.40 -17.28
C PHE A 59 12.61 -3.51 -16.34
N THR A 60 13.71 -3.26 -15.65
CA THR A 60 14.24 -4.14 -14.61
C THR A 60 13.91 -3.51 -13.28
N LEU A 61 13.30 -4.28 -12.38
CA LEU A 61 13.05 -3.85 -11.01
C LEU A 61 14.36 -3.80 -10.22
N PRO A 62 14.45 -2.96 -9.18
CA PRO A 62 15.63 -2.91 -8.33
C PRO A 62 16.01 -4.27 -7.75
N GLU A 63 17.32 -4.53 -7.62
CA GLU A 63 17.87 -5.73 -6.97
C GLU A 63 17.69 -5.72 -5.44
N THR A 64 17.29 -4.57 -4.89
CA THR A 64 17.14 -4.34 -3.45
C THR A 64 15.78 -3.74 -3.18
N ASP A 65 15.18 -4.14 -2.07
CA ASP A 65 13.95 -3.55 -1.60
C ASP A 65 14.22 -2.11 -1.13
N SER A 66 13.39 -1.16 -1.56
CA SER A 66 13.49 0.24 -1.15
C SER A 66 12.77 0.53 0.17
N GLY A 67 12.04 -0.46 0.69
CA GLY A 67 11.41 -0.39 2.00
C GLY A 67 12.17 -1.16 3.07
N ARG A 68 11.62 -1.09 4.28
CA ARG A 68 12.16 -1.67 5.48
C ARG A 68 11.13 -2.56 6.14
N LEU A 69 11.45 -3.84 6.30
CA LEU A 69 10.61 -4.82 6.99
C LEU A 69 11.03 -4.95 8.46
N CYS A 70 10.10 -4.68 9.36
CA CYS A 70 10.26 -4.78 10.80
C CYS A 70 9.36 -5.90 11.33
N THR A 71 9.97 -6.85 12.06
CA THR A 71 9.23 -7.91 12.75
C THR A 71 8.93 -7.45 14.16
N VAL A 72 7.64 -7.38 14.51
CA VAL A 72 7.16 -6.81 15.77
C VAL A 72 6.71 -7.94 16.70
N ASN A 73 5.71 -8.73 16.28
CA ASN A 73 5.09 -9.82 17.05
C ASN A 73 4.57 -9.39 18.43
N GLU A 74 4.01 -8.19 18.52
CA GLU A 74 3.43 -7.67 19.76
C GLU A 74 1.90 -7.87 19.77
N PRO A 75 1.31 -8.16 20.95
CA PRO A 75 -0.14 -8.21 21.09
C PRO A 75 -0.71 -6.81 20.90
N ILE A 76 -1.88 -6.74 20.27
CA ILE A 76 -2.65 -5.50 20.11
C ILE A 76 -4.12 -5.74 20.42
N GLU A 77 -4.84 -4.68 20.77
CA GLU A 77 -6.30 -4.72 20.92
C GLU A 77 -6.98 -3.98 19.77
N ILE A 78 -7.90 -4.65 19.08
CA ILE A 78 -8.74 -4.05 18.05
C ILE A 78 -10.20 -4.20 18.49
N GLU A 79 -10.82 -3.08 18.87
CA GLU A 79 -12.21 -3.05 19.36
C GLU A 79 -12.51 -4.07 20.48
N GLY A 80 -11.62 -4.17 21.47
CA GLY A 80 -11.78 -5.12 22.58
C GLY A 80 -11.45 -6.57 22.22
N LYS A 81 -10.92 -6.86 21.02
CA LYS A 81 -10.46 -8.19 20.63
C LYS A 81 -8.94 -8.25 20.52
N ASN A 82 -8.40 -9.37 21.00
CA ASN A 82 -6.98 -9.64 20.96
C ASN A 82 -6.53 -10.04 19.55
N ALA A 83 -5.54 -9.32 19.05
CA ALA A 83 -4.81 -9.63 17.84
C ALA A 83 -3.30 -9.56 18.09
N VAL A 84 -2.51 -9.88 17.06
CA VAL A 84 -1.06 -9.77 17.10
C VAL A 84 -0.60 -9.01 15.88
N LEU A 85 0.09 -7.89 16.08
CA LEU A 85 0.81 -7.19 15.02
C LEU A 85 2.09 -7.96 14.73
N THR A 86 2.16 -8.63 13.58
CA THR A 86 3.29 -9.52 13.26
C THR A 86 4.41 -8.76 12.58
N THR A 87 4.09 -7.97 11.55
CA THR A 87 5.07 -7.22 10.77
C THR A 87 4.59 -5.83 10.42
N LEU A 88 5.56 -4.92 10.34
CA LEU A 88 5.43 -3.60 9.74
C LEU A 88 6.39 -3.53 8.56
N TYR A 89 5.94 -3.01 7.43
CA TYR A 89 6.78 -2.73 6.28
C TYR A 89 6.59 -1.28 5.88
N VAL A 90 7.68 -0.51 5.90
CA VAL A 90 7.67 0.90 5.52
C VAL A 90 8.39 1.06 4.20
N SER A 91 7.68 1.52 3.17
CA SER A 91 8.26 1.93 1.90
C SER A 91 8.24 3.46 1.80
N PRO A 92 8.94 4.05 0.82
CA PRO A 92 8.90 5.50 0.61
C PRO A 92 7.51 6.07 0.37
N LEU A 93 6.54 5.26 -0.06
CA LEU A 93 5.19 5.71 -0.40
C LEU A 93 4.08 5.09 0.44
N SER A 94 4.39 4.05 1.21
CA SER A 94 3.37 3.25 1.86
C SER A 94 3.83 2.62 3.16
N LEU A 95 2.91 2.49 4.10
CA LEU A 95 3.05 1.64 5.28
C LEU A 95 2.17 0.39 5.08
N THR A 96 2.72 -0.79 5.37
CA THR A 96 1.93 -2.03 5.43
C THR A 96 2.05 -2.64 6.81
N CYS A 97 0.93 -3.03 7.42
CA CYS A 97 0.91 -3.81 8.65
C CYS A 97 0.28 -5.18 8.40
N GLU A 98 0.86 -6.22 9.00
CA GLU A 98 0.28 -7.56 9.02
C GLU A 98 -0.23 -7.86 10.43
N ILE A 99 -1.48 -8.31 10.48
CA ILE A 99 -2.17 -8.67 11.72
C ILE A 99 -2.52 -10.14 11.64
N LYS A 100 -2.28 -10.85 12.73
CA LYS A 100 -2.72 -12.21 12.93
C LYS A 100 -3.79 -12.26 14.01
N GLN A 101 -4.75 -13.16 13.85
CA GLN A 101 -5.70 -13.50 14.90
C GLN A 101 -4.97 -13.92 16.19
N GLY A 102 -5.36 -13.32 17.32
CA GLY A 102 -4.93 -13.69 18.66
C GLY A 102 -5.81 -14.81 19.25
N THR A 103 -6.19 -14.66 20.51
CA THR A 103 -7.10 -15.61 21.19
C THR A 103 -8.55 -15.46 20.76
N ASP A 104 -8.95 -14.27 20.32
CA ASP A 104 -10.32 -13.98 19.92
C ASP A 104 -10.54 -14.22 18.42
N ASP A 105 -11.80 -14.47 18.02
CA ASP A 105 -12.15 -14.53 16.60
C ASP A 105 -12.32 -13.12 16.02
N LEU A 106 -11.39 -12.76 15.15
CA LEU A 106 -11.42 -11.48 14.46
C LEU A 106 -12.45 -11.43 13.34
N LYS A 107 -13.06 -12.56 12.92
CA LYS A 107 -14.00 -12.62 11.78
C LYS A 107 -15.16 -11.61 11.85
N GLU A 108 -15.65 -11.31 13.05
CA GLU A 108 -16.72 -10.30 13.28
C GLU A 108 -16.18 -8.88 13.56
N THR A 109 -14.90 -8.73 13.88
CA THR A 109 -14.24 -7.41 14.08
C THR A 109 -13.63 -6.87 12.80
N VAL A 110 -13.57 -7.68 11.73
CA VAL A 110 -13.05 -7.19 10.45
C VAL A 110 -14.02 -6.22 9.78
N GLU A 111 -15.34 -6.29 10.00
CA GLU A 111 -16.31 -5.36 9.38
C GLU A 111 -15.99 -3.88 9.61
N PRO A 112 -15.66 -3.42 10.84
CA PRO A 112 -15.22 -2.05 11.05
C PRO A 112 -13.85 -1.79 10.43
N ILE A 113 -12.89 -2.72 10.48
CA ILE A 113 -11.59 -2.54 9.79
C ILE A 113 -11.77 -2.46 8.25
N HIS A 114 -12.87 -2.99 7.71
CA HIS A 114 -13.27 -2.93 6.31
C HIS A 114 -14.06 -1.67 5.92
N SER A 115 -14.50 -0.87 6.89
CA SER A 115 -15.33 0.31 6.64
C SER A 115 -14.49 1.60 6.62
N ASP A 116 -15.05 2.68 6.07
CA ASP A 116 -14.43 4.00 6.16
C ASP A 116 -14.27 4.46 7.63
N ASP A 117 -15.15 4.04 8.54
CA ASP A 117 -15.06 4.32 9.98
C ASP A 117 -13.87 3.59 10.63
N GLY A 118 -13.47 2.43 10.10
CA GLY A 118 -12.25 1.73 10.51
C GLY A 118 -10.97 2.49 10.21
N LYS A 119 -10.98 3.39 9.22
CA LYS A 119 -9.77 4.17 8.88
C LYS A 119 -9.31 5.03 10.05
N GLU A 120 -10.24 5.60 10.81
CA GLU A 120 -9.92 6.38 12.02
C GLU A 120 -9.37 5.49 13.14
N SER A 121 -9.84 4.24 13.25
CA SER A 121 -9.37 3.27 14.25
C SER A 121 -7.93 2.83 13.99
N ILE A 122 -7.49 2.79 12.73
CA ILE A 122 -6.13 2.41 12.36
C ILE A 122 -5.19 3.62 12.32
N ALA A 123 -5.67 4.73 11.73
CA ALA A 123 -5.01 6.02 11.49
C ALA A 123 -3.48 5.99 11.70
N PRO A 124 -2.73 5.33 10.80
CA PRO A 124 -1.33 5.07 11.08
C PRO A 124 -0.51 6.34 10.92
N GLU A 125 0.46 6.48 11.81
CA GLU A 125 1.43 7.56 11.80
C GLU A 125 2.85 6.99 11.88
N VAL A 126 3.77 7.63 11.18
CA VAL A 126 5.18 7.26 11.19
C VAL A 126 5.95 8.39 11.84
N THR A 127 6.72 8.10 12.89
CA THR A 127 7.62 9.07 13.51
C THR A 127 9.04 8.84 13.00
N LEU A 128 9.68 9.92 12.56
CA LEU A 128 11.05 9.95 12.08
C LEU A 128 12.02 10.23 13.23
N GLN A 129 13.30 9.90 13.04
CA GLN A 129 14.38 10.11 14.01
C GLN A 129 14.59 11.58 14.40
N ASN A 130 14.16 12.53 13.56
CA ASN A 130 14.18 13.97 13.86
C ASN A 130 12.99 14.41 14.76
N GLY A 131 12.06 13.51 15.08
CA GLY A 131 10.84 13.76 15.86
C GLY A 131 9.62 14.21 15.04
N GLU A 132 9.74 14.30 13.72
CA GLU A 132 8.62 14.60 12.81
C GLU A 132 7.68 13.41 12.69
N THR A 133 6.38 13.67 12.57
CA THR A 133 5.35 12.65 12.42
C THR A 133 4.63 12.84 11.09
N VAL A 134 4.53 11.77 10.31
CA VAL A 134 3.85 11.74 9.01
C VAL A 134 2.66 10.78 9.08
N GLY A 135 1.47 11.28 8.77
CA GLY A 135 0.25 10.49 8.72
C GLY A 135 0.07 9.73 7.41
N ALA A 136 -0.93 8.84 7.40
CA ALA A 136 -1.40 8.22 6.18
C ALA A 136 -2.51 9.03 5.51
N ALA A 137 -2.34 9.27 4.20
CA ALA A 137 -3.28 9.99 3.34
C ALA A 137 -4.51 9.16 2.99
N ASP A 138 -4.32 7.86 2.74
CA ASP A 138 -5.34 7.00 2.16
C ASP A 138 -5.08 5.52 2.43
N TRP A 139 -6.13 4.72 2.30
CA TRP A 139 -6.04 3.27 2.33
C TRP A 139 -5.93 2.73 0.90
N LEU A 140 -4.84 2.01 0.60
CA LEU A 140 -4.60 1.46 -0.73
C LEU A 140 -5.33 0.13 -0.97
N PHE A 141 -5.14 -0.85 -0.08
CA PHE A 141 -5.75 -2.17 -0.22
C PHE A 141 -5.62 -3.02 1.04
N LEU A 142 -6.36 -4.14 1.03
CA LEU A 142 -6.35 -5.18 2.04
C LEU A 142 -6.22 -6.56 1.39
N ILE A 143 -5.38 -7.40 1.98
CA ILE A 143 -5.35 -8.84 1.66
C ILE A 143 -5.63 -9.62 2.94
N THR A 144 -6.77 -10.32 2.98
CA THR A 144 -7.10 -11.23 4.08
C THR A 144 -6.96 -12.67 3.64
N ASN A 145 -6.18 -13.46 4.38
CA ASN A 145 -6.16 -14.90 4.25
C ASN A 145 -6.90 -15.52 5.44
N TYR A 146 -8.13 -15.97 5.19
CA TYR A 146 -8.98 -16.61 6.21
C TYR A 146 -8.43 -17.96 6.70
N ALA A 147 -7.71 -18.71 5.84
CA ALA A 147 -7.12 -19.98 6.23
C ALA A 147 -5.95 -19.77 7.21
N ASP A 148 -5.12 -18.76 6.94
CA ASP A 148 -3.96 -18.42 7.77
C ASP A 148 -4.30 -17.46 8.91
N LYS A 149 -5.55 -16.99 8.98
CA LYS A 149 -6.06 -16.05 9.98
C LYS A 149 -5.22 -14.77 10.06
N ARG A 150 -4.83 -14.24 8.90
CA ARG A 150 -3.99 -13.05 8.73
C ARG A 150 -4.66 -12.02 7.84
N GLY A 151 -4.45 -10.74 8.15
CA GLY A 151 -4.81 -9.60 7.31
C GLY A 151 -3.59 -8.71 7.08
N ARG A 152 -3.44 -8.18 5.86
CA ARG A 152 -2.42 -7.19 5.51
C ARG A 152 -3.08 -5.91 5.05
N TYR A 153 -2.80 -4.81 5.72
CA TYR A 153 -3.37 -3.50 5.45
C TYR A 153 -2.27 -2.60 4.91
N CYS A 154 -2.52 -1.94 3.77
CA CYS A 154 -1.53 -1.07 3.12
C CYS A 154 -2.06 0.35 2.97
N PHE A 155 -1.36 1.32 3.53
CA PHE A 155 -1.71 2.72 3.58
C PHE A 155 -0.75 3.54 2.72
N ARG A 156 -1.25 4.57 2.05
CA ARG A 156 -0.44 5.58 1.40
C ARG A 156 -0.04 6.63 2.42
N MET A 157 1.23 7.01 2.46
CA MET A 157 1.71 8.08 3.33
C MET A 157 1.42 9.46 2.71
N ASP A 158 1.19 10.48 3.54
CA ASP A 158 1.01 11.87 3.09
C ASP A 158 2.25 12.43 2.40
N GLU A 159 3.43 11.95 2.81
CA GLU A 159 4.71 12.40 2.31
C GLU A 159 5.59 11.22 1.88
N ILE A 160 6.58 11.52 1.02
CA ILE A 160 7.59 10.53 0.66
C ILE A 160 8.52 10.35 1.85
N LEU A 161 8.60 9.12 2.35
CA LEU A 161 9.44 8.76 3.49
C LEU A 161 10.82 8.27 3.03
N ASP A 162 11.83 8.46 3.88
CA ASP A 162 13.04 7.63 3.88
C ASP A 162 12.87 6.56 4.97
N PRO A 163 12.63 5.28 4.61
CA PRO A 163 12.38 4.20 5.57
C PRO A 163 13.48 4.00 6.62
N GLU A 164 14.73 4.38 6.32
CA GLU A 164 15.86 4.26 7.24
C GLU A 164 15.82 5.32 8.36
N THR A 165 15.10 6.42 8.13
CA THR A 165 14.95 7.50 9.12
C THR A 165 13.79 7.27 10.08
N VAL A 166 13.01 6.20 9.89
CA VAL A 166 11.85 5.91 10.74
C VAL A 166 12.28 5.33 12.08
N SER A 167 11.81 5.95 13.16
CA SER A 167 12.06 5.49 14.54
C SER A 167 10.90 4.68 15.11
N SER A 168 9.65 5.08 14.86
CA SER A 168 8.48 4.36 15.37
C SER A 168 7.28 4.48 14.43
N VAL A 169 6.34 3.56 14.59
CA VAL A 169 5.08 3.54 13.86
C VAL A 169 3.95 3.44 14.88
N ALA A 170 2.99 4.35 14.79
CA ALA A 170 1.73 4.26 15.50
C ALA A 170 0.68 3.61 14.58
N VAL A 171 -0.01 2.59 15.08
CA VAL A 171 -1.09 1.90 14.37
C VAL A 171 -2.02 1.27 15.41
N PHE A 172 -3.33 1.28 15.17
CA PHE A 172 -4.34 0.81 16.14
C PHE A 172 -4.27 1.53 17.50
N GLY A 173 -3.89 2.81 17.50
CA GLY A 173 -3.74 3.60 18.73
C GLY A 173 -2.54 3.21 19.60
N GLU A 174 -1.71 2.27 19.16
CA GLU A 174 -0.50 1.82 19.86
C GLU A 174 0.75 2.23 19.07
N THR A 175 1.86 2.49 19.75
CA THR A 175 3.13 2.90 19.12
C THR A 175 4.19 1.81 19.28
N PHE A 176 4.79 1.42 18.17
CA PHE A 176 5.81 0.39 18.09
C PHE A 176 7.13 1.01 17.67
N SER A 177 8.19 0.76 18.43
CA SER A 177 9.53 1.10 17.99
C SER A 177 9.90 0.23 16.80
N VAL A 178 10.49 0.84 15.79
CA VAL A 178 11.08 0.16 14.64
C VAL A 178 12.57 0.48 14.52
N GLU A 179 13.22 0.91 15.60
CA GLU A 179 14.66 1.13 15.64
C GLU A 179 15.43 -0.20 15.50
N SER A 180 16.58 -0.15 14.82
CA SER A 180 17.50 -1.27 14.61
C SER A 180 18.58 -1.38 15.67
#